data_AF-A0A9J6GAZ1-F1
#
_entry.id   AF-A0A9J6GAZ1-F1
#
_cell.length_a   1.000
_cell.length_b   1.000
_cell.length_c   1.000
_cell.angle_alpha   90.00
_cell.angle_beta   90.00
_cell.angle_gamma   90.00
#
_symmetry.space_group_name_H-M   'P 1'
#
loop_
_entity.id
_entity.type
_entity.pdbx_description
1 polymer ?
#
loop_
_entity_poly.entity_id
_entity_poly.type
_entity_poly.pdbx_seq_one_letter_code
_entity_poly.pdbx_strand_id
1 'polypeptide(L)'
;MEKSYTAVGSWWFQLRKQNVRVREKHFGASDVARTDEHIVNGVVVSLQRERPRLRTDAVPTIFDGLPGLPDKAETAFPASEEVTRSV
;
A
#
# COMPACT_ATOMS: atom_id res chain seq x y z
N MET A 1 29.49 17.47 -27.89
CA MET A 1 28.58 18.01 -26.86
C MET A 1 27.82 16.83 -26.25
N GLU A 2 28.44 16.16 -25.28
CA GLU A 2 27.77 15.12 -24.50
C GLU A 2 26.76 15.77 -23.56
N LYS A 3 25.49 15.41 -23.72
CA LYS A 3 24.46 15.72 -22.73
C LYS A 3 24.52 14.62 -21.67
N SER A 4 25.28 14.85 -20.61
CA SER A 4 25.24 13.99 -19.43
C SER A 4 23.91 14.20 -18.72
N TYR A 5 23.03 13.19 -18.79
CA TYR A 5 21.82 13.14 -17.99
C TYR A 5 22.22 12.85 -16.55
N THR A 6 22.30 13.88 -15.71
CA THR A 6 22.30 13.67 -14.26
C THR A 6 20.95 13.09 -13.89
N ALA A 7 20.92 11.83 -13.48
CA ALA A 7 19.75 11.19 -12.91
C ALA A 7 19.40 11.92 -11.61
N VAL A 8 18.63 13.01 -11.73
CA VAL A 8 18.08 13.74 -10.60
C VAL A 8 17.02 12.85 -9.97
N GLY A 9 17.29 12.45 -8.73
CA GLY A 9 16.25 11.94 -7.86
C GLY A 9 16.07 10.44 -7.89
N SER A 10 17.12 9.71 -7.51
CA SER A 10 16.93 8.39 -6.91
C SER A 10 16.18 8.58 -5.59
N TRP A 11 14.86 8.59 -5.66
CA TRP A 11 13.94 8.77 -4.52
C TRP A 11 13.82 7.45 -3.76
N TRP A 12 14.93 7.03 -3.15
CA TRP A 12 14.88 6.04 -2.08
C TRP A 12 14.16 6.73 -0.93
N PHE A 13 12.87 6.42 -0.72
CA PHE A 13 12.19 6.81 0.50
C PHE A 13 12.96 6.18 1.67
N GLN A 14 13.88 6.94 2.24
CA GLN A 14 14.46 6.64 3.55
C GLN A 14 13.33 6.79 4.56
N LEU A 15 12.60 5.69 4.79
CA LEU A 15 11.61 5.57 5.85
C LEU A 15 12.32 5.52 7.22
N ARG A 16 13.15 6.53 7.54
CA ARG A 16 13.82 6.71 8.83
C ARG A 16 12.92 7.42 9.84
N LYS A 17 11.61 7.27 9.71
CA LYS A 17 10.64 7.73 10.72
C LYS A 17 10.13 6.50 11.46
N GLN A 18 10.80 6.17 12.55
CA GLN A 18 10.18 5.30 13.55
C GLN A 18 8.90 6.03 14.01
N ASN A 19 7.74 5.37 13.93
CA ASN A 19 6.40 5.90 14.26
C ASN A 19 5.68 6.72 13.18
N VAL A 20 5.75 6.33 11.89
CA VAL A 20 4.77 6.82 10.91
C VAL A 20 3.36 6.36 11.31
N ARG A 21 2.42 7.30 11.44
CA ARG A 21 1.00 7.02 11.71
C ARG A 21 0.15 7.41 10.50
N VAL A 22 -0.85 6.58 10.20
CA VAL A 22 -1.84 6.82 9.15
C VAL A 22 -3.20 7.00 9.82
N ARG A 23 -4.03 7.93 9.33
CA ARG A 23 -5.39 8.14 9.85
C ARG A 23 -6.33 7.03 9.35
N GLU A 24 -7.34 6.67 10.13
CA GLU A 24 -8.31 5.62 9.80
C GLU A 24 -9.01 5.83 8.44
N LYS A 25 -9.25 7.09 8.04
CA LYS A 25 -9.88 7.41 6.75
C LYS A 25 -9.15 6.89 5.49
N HIS A 26 -7.89 6.48 5.64
CA HIS A 26 -7.10 5.93 4.54
C HIS A 26 -7.31 4.41 4.36
N PHE A 27 -8.10 3.79 5.24
CA PHE A 27 -8.44 2.36 5.22
C PHE A 27 -9.91 2.19 4.83
N GLY A 28 -10.23 1.04 4.22
CA GLY A 28 -11.61 0.68 3.93
C GLY A 28 -12.37 0.34 5.21
N ALA A 29 -13.70 0.45 5.18
CA ALA A 29 -14.53 0.06 6.32
C ALA A 29 -14.35 -1.43 6.70
N SER A 30 -14.03 -2.29 5.73
CA SER A 30 -13.76 -3.72 5.91
C SER A 30 -12.45 -4.00 6.65
N ASP A 31 -11.51 -3.06 6.63
CA ASP A 31 -10.20 -3.17 7.29
C ASP A 31 -10.27 -2.82 8.78
N VAL A 32 -11.37 -2.19 9.20
CA VAL A 32 -11.60 -1.76 10.58
C VAL A 32 -12.46 -2.81 11.29
N ALA A 33 -11.82 -3.63 12.12
CA ALA A 33 -12.47 -4.61 12.98
C ALA A 33 -13.23 -3.90 14.12
N ARG A 34 -14.56 -3.91 14.03
CA ARG A 34 -15.48 -3.39 15.05
C ARG A 34 -16.07 -4.47 15.94
N THR A 35 -15.97 -5.73 15.53
CA THR A 35 -16.44 -6.89 16.28
C THR A 35 -15.32 -7.89 16.46
N ASP A 36 -15.30 -8.55 17.62
CA ASP A 36 -14.49 -9.74 17.86
C ASP A 36 -15.38 -10.99 17.73
N GLU A 37 -14.91 -11.99 17.01
CA GLU A 37 -15.57 -13.28 16.88
C GLU A 37 -14.93 -14.27 17.85
N HIS A 38 -15.76 -14.91 18.69
CA HIS A 38 -15.33 -15.87 19.68
C HIS A 38 -16.15 -17.16 19.56
N ILE A 39 -15.51 -18.30 19.76
CA ILE A 39 -16.20 -19.59 19.81
C ILE A 39 -16.46 -19.92 21.28
N VAL A 40 -17.73 -19.92 21.70
CA VAL A 40 -18.15 -20.30 23.05
C VAL A 40 -19.07 -21.51 22.92
N ASN A 41 -18.69 -22.63 23.54
CA ASN A 41 -19.44 -23.90 23.49
C ASN A 41 -19.78 -24.36 22.05
N GLY A 42 -18.88 -24.14 21.10
CA GLY A 42 -19.08 -24.51 19.69
C GLY A 42 -19.94 -23.53 18.88
N VAL A 43 -20.42 -22.45 19.49
CA VAL A 43 -21.19 -21.40 18.81
C VAL A 43 -20.30 -20.18 18.58
N VAL A 44 -20.29 -19.65 17.36
CA VAL A 44 -19.61 -18.40 17.03
C VAL A 44 -20.47 -17.23 17.54
N VAL A 45 -19.89 -16.42 18.42
CA VAL A 45 -20.51 -15.23 19.01
C VAL A 45 -19.71 -14.00 18.57
N SER A 46 -20.39 -13.00 18.03
CA SER A 46 -19.82 -11.71 17.69
C SER A 46 -20.04 -10.70 18.81
N LEU A 47 -18.97 -10.18 19.40
CA LEU A 47 -19.01 -9.14 20.43
C LEU A 47 -18.59 -7.79 19.84
N GLN A 48 -19.37 -6.75 20.11
CA GLN A 48 -19.04 -5.38 19.69
C GLN A 48 -17.85 -4.86 20.51
N ARG A 49 -16.88 -4.26 19.82
CA ARG A 49 -15.73 -3.62 20.46
C ARG A 49 -16.09 -2.19 20.83
N GLU A 50 -15.66 -1.78 22.02
CA GLU A 50 -15.74 -0.37 22.42
C GLU A 50 -14.80 0.51 21.58
N ARG A 51 -13.64 -0.03 21.20
CA ARG A 51 -12.63 0.65 20.37
C ARG A 51 -12.34 -0.17 19.11
N PRO A 52 -12.64 0.37 17.91
CA PRO A 52 -12.26 -0.26 16.66
C PRO A 52 -10.75 -0.47 16.56
N ARG A 53 -10.36 -1.54 15.89
CA ARG A 53 -8.94 -1.85 15.60
C ARG A 53 -8.78 -2.11 14.12
N LEU A 54 -7.63 -1.76 13.57
CA LEU A 54 -7.27 -2.20 12.23
C LEU A 54 -6.95 -3.70 12.26
N ARG A 55 -7.35 -4.39 11.20
CA ARG A 55 -6.88 -5.76 10.97
C ARG A 55 -5.37 -5.78 10.77
N THR A 56 -4.74 -6.91 11.07
CA THR A 56 -3.28 -7.07 10.93
C THR A 56 -2.80 -7.03 9.49
N ASP A 57 -3.67 -7.39 8.55
CA ASP A 57 -3.48 -7.36 7.10
C ASP A 57 -3.99 -6.07 6.44
N ALA A 58 -4.49 -5.11 7.23
CA ALA A 58 -5.00 -3.85 6.71
C ALA A 58 -3.90 -3.00 6.07
N VAL A 59 -4.08 -2.66 4.80
CA VAL A 59 -3.19 -1.76 4.05
C VAL A 59 -3.98 -0.52 3.65
N PRO A 60 -3.44 0.70 3.81
CA PRO A 60 -4.15 1.90 3.36
C PRO A 60 -4.28 1.89 1.84
N THR A 61 -5.51 2.01 1.34
CA THR A 61 -5.85 2.00 -0.09
C THR A 61 -6.41 3.33 -0.57
N ILE A 62 -6.85 4.20 0.34
CA ILE A 62 -7.46 5.49 0.02
C ILE A 62 -6.42 6.59 0.19
N PHE A 63 -6.02 7.21 -0.91
CA PHE A 63 -5.04 8.31 -0.93
C PHE A 63 -5.66 9.53 -1.60
N ASP A 64 -6.18 10.44 -0.77
CA ASP A 64 -6.75 11.70 -1.24
C ASP A 64 -5.68 12.53 -1.96
N GLY A 65 -5.99 13.04 -3.15
CA GLY A 65 -5.13 13.99 -3.87
C GLY A 65 -4.02 13.36 -4.71
N LEU A 66 -4.05 12.05 -4.97
CA LEU A 66 -3.30 11.51 -6.09
C LEU A 66 -3.91 12.07 -7.41
N PRO A 67 -3.11 12.69 -8.29
CA PRO A 67 -3.58 12.96 -9.64
C PRO A 67 -3.96 11.61 -10.24
N GLY A 68 -5.22 11.47 -10.66
CA GLY A 68 -5.77 10.22 -11.14
C GLY A 68 -4.78 9.52 -12.08
N LEU A 69 -4.49 8.25 -11.80
CA LEU A 69 -3.86 7.40 -12.79
C LEU A 69 -4.75 7.52 -14.04
N PRO A 70 -4.22 7.96 -15.20
CA PRO A 70 -5.05 8.06 -16.39
C PRO A 70 -5.66 6.68 -16.64
N ASP A 71 -6.97 6.63 -16.90
CA ASP A 71 -7.79 5.40 -17.04
C ASP A 71 -7.34 4.46 -18.18
N LYS A 72 -6.24 4.81 -18.88
CA LYS A 72 -5.53 3.97 -19.84
C LYS A 72 -4.08 3.78 -19.39
N ALA A 73 -3.84 2.68 -18.68
CA ALA A 73 -2.51 2.07 -18.65
C ALA A 73 -2.24 1.38 -20.00
N GLU A 74 -1.98 2.14 -21.06
CA GLU A 74 -1.09 1.67 -22.14
C GLU A 74 0.35 1.97 -21.71
N THR A 75 0.75 1.45 -20.56
CA THR A 75 2.17 1.37 -20.22
C THR A 75 2.60 -0.03 -20.63
N ALA A 76 2.92 -0.17 -21.92
CA ALA A 76 3.79 -1.24 -22.34
C ALA A 76 5.07 -1.12 -21.48
N PHE A 77 5.28 -2.07 -20.57
CA PHE A 77 6.61 -2.30 -20.04
C PHE A 77 7.47 -2.63 -21.26
N PRO A 78 8.49 -1.83 -21.63
CA PRO A 78 9.43 -2.32 -22.61
C PRO A 78 10.06 -3.56 -21.99
N ALA A 79 9.87 -4.70 -22.67
CA ALA A 79 10.55 -5.93 -22.34
C ALA A 79 12.03 -5.60 -22.15
N SER A 80 12.58 -5.99 -20.99
CA SER A 80 14.01 -5.88 -20.74
C SER A 80 14.74 -6.54 -21.90
N GLU A 81 15.47 -5.76 -22.69
CA GLU A 81 16.39 -6.32 -23.69
C GLU A 81 17.46 -7.10 -22.94
N GLU A 82 17.47 -8.40 -23.18
CA GLU A 82 18.45 -9.35 -22.72
C GLU A 82 19.79 -8.97 -23.35
N VAL A 83 20.63 -8.27 -22.59
CA VAL A 83 22.00 -7.94 -23.02
C VAL A 83 22.81 -9.24 -23.03
N THR A 84 22.84 -9.90 -24.18
CA THR A 84 23.80 -10.97 -24.46
C THR A 84 25.19 -10.34 -24.54
N ARG A 85 25.99 -10.54 -23.49
CA ARG A 85 27.44 -10.31 -23.54
C ARG A 85 28.06 -11.43 -24.35
N SER A 86 28.43 -11.16 -25.60
CA SER A 86 29.35 -12.00 -26.36
C SER A 86 30.74 -11.90 -25.74
N VAL A 87 31.32 -13.06 -25.40
CA VAL A 87 32.69 -13.23 -24.90
C VAL A 87 33.69 -13.11 -26.05
#